data_AF-A0A8J3FIX1-F1
#
_entry.id   AF-A0A8J3FIX1-F1
#
_cell.length_a   1.000
_cell.length_b   1.000
_cell.length_c   1.000
_cell.angle_alpha   90.00
_cell.angle_beta   90.00
_cell.angle_gamma   90.00
#
_symmetry.space_group_name_H-M   'P 1'
#
loop_
_entity.id
_entity.type
_entity.pdbx_description
1 polymer ?
#
loop_
_entity_poly.entity_id
_entity_poly.type
_entity_poly.pdbx_seq_one_letter_code
_entity_poly.pdbx_strand_id
1 'polypeptide(L)'
;MKNNQTENKEPNALKWALKYAIPAGIAGIICCVAPAVLFMFGLMGGIYAISFADFFYAEDGSVGLGSWILRGLGVIIGGYGIYLYRKKQNQCSIDPKRKKKNLILMILITIIFGIGIFLTLEKWSSWYFDKHIVPAQQEEYKK
;
A
#
# COMPACT_ATOMS: atom_id res chain seq x y z
N MET A 1 57.01 34.87 4.41
CA MET A 1 56.32 34.39 3.19
C MET A 1 56.45 32.88 3.11
N LYS A 2 55.35 32.12 3.28
CA LYS A 2 55.20 30.74 2.80
C LYS A 2 53.72 30.53 2.49
N ASN A 3 53.41 30.58 1.19
CA ASN A 3 52.13 30.24 0.59
C ASN A 3 51.84 28.76 0.85
N ASN A 4 50.76 28.45 1.57
CA ASN A 4 50.13 27.14 1.50
C ASN A 4 48.89 27.28 0.63
N GLN A 5 49.06 26.91 -0.65
CA GLN A 5 47.99 26.71 -1.59
C GLN A 5 47.07 25.61 -1.03
N THR A 6 45.85 25.96 -0.64
CA THR A 6 44.79 24.99 -0.40
C THR A 6 44.43 24.37 -1.74
N GLU A 7 44.89 23.13 -1.96
CA GLU A 7 44.50 22.28 -3.09
C GLU A 7 42.97 22.16 -3.10
N ASN A 8 42.33 22.97 -3.94
CA ASN A 8 40.91 22.90 -4.22
C ASN A 8 40.66 21.65 -5.07
N LYS A 9 40.61 20.49 -4.40
CA LYS A 9 40.21 19.23 -5.01
C LYS A 9 38.70 19.17 -4.94
N GLU A 10 38.04 19.43 -6.06
CA GLU A 10 36.59 19.38 -6.16
C GLU A 10 36.07 18.10 -5.48
N PRO A 11 35.26 18.20 -4.42
CA PRO A 11 34.69 17.01 -3.82
C PRO A 11 33.82 16.38 -4.90
N ASN A 12 34.23 15.20 -5.36
CA ASN A 12 33.52 14.46 -6.39
C ASN A 12 32.12 14.16 -5.84
N ALA A 13 31.13 14.98 -6.21
CA ALA A 13 29.82 15.08 -5.54
C ALA A 13 29.11 13.72 -5.49
N LEU A 14 29.38 12.88 -6.49
CA LEU A 14 28.94 11.49 -6.56
C LEU A 14 29.51 10.63 -5.43
N LYS A 15 30.82 10.73 -5.11
CA LYS A 15 31.43 10.00 -3.99
C LYS A 15 30.88 10.44 -2.64
N TRP A 16 30.57 11.73 -2.48
CA TRP A 16 29.97 12.26 -1.25
C TRP A 16 28.51 11.81 -1.09
N ALA A 17 27.72 11.90 -2.17
CA ALA A 17 26.34 11.43 -2.19
C ALA A 17 26.25 9.91 -1.92
N LEU A 18 27.10 9.12 -2.56
CA LEU A 18 27.17 7.67 -2.36
C LEU A 18 27.55 7.29 -0.92
N LYS A 19 28.49 8.03 -0.29
CA LYS A 19 28.96 7.72 1.07
C LYS A 19 28.04 8.20 2.18
N TYR A 20 27.36 9.33 2.00
CA TYR A 20 26.66 10.00 3.11
C TYR A 20 25.17 10.21 2.84
N ALA A 21 24.77 10.62 1.64
CA ALA A 21 23.37 10.91 1.33
C ALA A 21 22.53 9.64 1.18
N ILE A 22 23.06 8.62 0.50
CA ILE A 22 22.35 7.34 0.32
C ILE A 22 22.08 6.63 1.66
N PRO A 23 23.06 6.39 2.56
CA PRO A 23 22.77 5.71 3.82
C PRO A 23 21.83 6.52 4.72
N ALA A 24 21.93 7.85 4.72
CA ALA A 24 20.99 8.70 5.46
C ALA A 24 19.56 8.62 4.89
N GLY A 25 19.42 8.61 3.56
CA GLY A 25 18.13 8.43 2.88
C GLY A 25 17.51 7.06 3.16
N ILE A 26 18.32 5.99 3.10
CA ILE A 26 17.87 4.63 3.41
C ILE A 26 17.42 4.54 4.87
N ALA A 27 18.20 5.07 5.81
CA ALA A 27 17.81 5.09 7.23
C ALA A 27 16.50 5.86 7.44
N GLY A 28 16.31 6.99 6.75
CA GLY A 28 15.06 7.75 6.80
C GLY A 28 13.86 6.98 6.25
N ILE A 29 14.01 6.29 5.12
CA ILE A 29 12.95 5.45 4.55
C ILE A 29 12.63 4.27 5.48
N ILE A 30 13.65 3.58 5.99
CA ILE A 30 13.45 2.44 6.90
C ILE A 30 12.79 2.89 8.20
N CYS A 31 13.21 4.01 8.81
CA CYS A 31 12.67 4.47 10.09
C CYS A 31 11.24 5.03 9.97
N CYS A 32 10.89 5.71 8.87
CA CYS A 32 9.59 6.38 8.74
C CYS A 32 8.56 5.63 7.90
N VAL A 33 9.00 4.88 6.88
CA VAL A 33 8.09 4.22 5.92
C VAL A 33 7.90 2.76 6.26
N ALA A 34 8.95 2.05 6.73
CA ALA A 34 8.83 0.62 7.03
C ALA A 34 7.76 0.31 8.10
N PRO A 35 7.65 1.05 9.21
CA PRO A 35 6.59 0.79 10.21
C PRO A 35 5.18 0.96 9.63
N ALA A 36 4.98 1.98 8.79
CA ALA A 36 3.69 2.23 8.14
C ALA A 36 3.34 1.11 7.15
N VAL A 37 4.31 0.64 6.36
CA VAL A 37 4.12 -0.45 5.39
C VAL A 37 3.85 -1.78 6.10
N LEU A 38 4.63 -2.11 7.13
CA LEU A 38 4.43 -3.32 7.95
C LEU A 38 3.04 -3.33 8.60
N PHE A 39 2.59 -2.19 9.12
CA PHE A 39 1.26 -2.07 9.71
C PHE A 39 0.15 -2.27 8.67
N MET A 40 0.30 -1.71 7.46
CA MET A 40 -0.65 -1.90 6.37
C MET A 40 -0.73 -3.37 5.91
N PHE A 41 0.41 -4.07 5.79
CA PHE A 41 0.43 -5.50 5.49
C PHE A 41 -0.21 -6.33 6.60
N GLY A 42 0.04 -5.99 7.87
CA GLY A 42 -0.59 -6.65 9.01
C GLY A 42 -2.12 -6.48 9.03
N LEU A 43 -2.61 -5.26 8.82
CA LEU A 43 -4.05 -5.00 8.72
C LEU A 43 -4.68 -5.74 7.54
N MET A 44 -4.03 -5.74 6.37
CA MET A 44 -4.53 -6.47 5.20
C MET A 44 -4.62 -7.97 5.46
N GLY A 45 -3.58 -8.57 6.07
CA GLY A 45 -3.58 -9.98 6.46
C GLY A 45 -4.68 -10.31 7.47
N GLY A 46 -4.90 -9.44 8.45
CA GLY A 46 -5.98 -9.59 9.42
C GLY A 46 -7.37 -9.57 8.79
N ILE A 47 -7.64 -8.60 7.89
CA ILE A 47 -8.92 -8.51 7.17
C ILE A 47 -9.13 -9.73 6.27
N TYR A 48 -8.07 -10.21 5.61
CA TYR A 48 -8.15 -11.40 4.77
C TYR A 48 -8.47 -12.67 5.59
N ALA A 49 -7.87 -12.83 6.77
CA ALA A 49 -8.17 -13.94 7.67
C ALA A 49 -9.63 -13.90 8.16
N ILE A 50 -10.13 -12.72 8.53
CA ILE A 50 -11.53 -12.52 8.94
C ILE A 50 -12.50 -12.86 7.80
N SER A 51 -12.10 -12.66 6.54
CA SER A 51 -12.95 -12.93 5.38
C SER A 51 -13.25 -14.42 5.16
N PHE A 52 -12.57 -15.34 5.85
CA PHE A 52 -12.87 -16.78 5.84
C PHE A 52 -13.86 -17.20 6.93
N ALA A 53 -14.27 -16.30 7.83
CA ALA A 53 -15.24 -16.66 8.84
C ALA A 53 -16.62 -16.87 8.20
N ASP A 54 -17.30 -17.95 8.60
CA ASP A 54 -18.63 -18.34 8.10
C ASP A 54 -19.70 -17.24 8.27
N PHE A 55 -19.45 -16.26 9.16
CA PHE A 55 -20.29 -15.08 9.35
C PHE A 55 -20.48 -14.21 8.08
N PHE A 56 -19.52 -14.26 7.14
CA PHE A 56 -19.55 -13.41 5.95
C PHE A 56 -20.20 -14.04 4.72
N TYR A 57 -20.48 -15.35 4.77
CA TYR A 57 -21.15 -16.11 3.72
C TYR A 57 -22.53 -16.57 4.21
N ALA A 58 -23.48 -16.73 3.30
CA ALA A 58 -24.73 -17.40 3.62
C ALA A 58 -24.53 -18.93 3.58
N GLU A 59 -25.46 -19.71 4.15
CA GLU A 59 -25.34 -21.19 4.21
C GLU A 59 -25.25 -21.86 2.83
N ASP A 60 -25.62 -21.14 1.77
CA ASP A 60 -25.50 -21.54 0.37
C ASP A 60 -24.13 -21.21 -0.25
N GLY A 61 -23.19 -20.66 0.52
CA GLY A 61 -21.87 -20.21 0.05
C GLY A 61 -21.92 -18.90 -0.75
N SER A 62 -23.09 -18.26 -0.84
CA SER A 62 -23.25 -16.97 -1.50
C SER A 62 -22.74 -15.82 -0.61
N VAL A 63 -22.52 -14.66 -1.21
CA VAL A 63 -22.13 -13.43 -0.49
C VAL A 63 -23.21 -13.07 0.53
N GLY A 64 -22.92 -13.33 1.81
CA GLY A 64 -23.84 -13.07 2.90
C GLY A 64 -23.96 -11.58 3.24
N LEU A 65 -24.89 -11.27 4.15
CA LEU A 65 -25.15 -9.90 4.61
C LEU A 65 -23.91 -9.27 5.26
N GLY A 66 -23.07 -10.07 5.93
CA GLY A 66 -21.79 -9.63 6.49
C GLY A 66 -20.81 -9.10 5.44
N SER A 67 -20.71 -9.75 4.27
CA SER A 67 -19.79 -9.31 3.20
C SER A 67 -20.19 -7.93 2.65
N TRP A 68 -21.50 -7.68 2.53
CA TRP A 68 -22.02 -6.37 2.14
C TRP A 68 -21.74 -5.28 3.19
N ILE A 69 -21.84 -5.61 4.48
CA ILE A 69 -21.48 -4.69 5.57
C ILE A 69 -20.00 -4.32 5.48
N LEU A 70 -19.10 -5.29 5.31
CA LEU A 70 -17.65 -5.03 5.16
C LEU A 70 -17.34 -4.12 3.98
N ARG A 71 -17.96 -4.37 2.81
CA ARG A 71 -17.82 -3.53 1.62
C ARG A 71 -18.32 -2.11 1.87
N GLY A 72 -19.49 -1.97 2.51
CA GLY A 72 -20.05 -0.68 2.91
C GLY A 72 -19.11 0.09 3.84
N LEU A 73 -18.55 -0.59 4.84
CA LEU A 73 -17.60 -0.02 5.79
C LEU A 73 -16.31 0.43 5.10
N GLY A 74 -15.81 -0.34 4.13
CA GLY A 74 -14.68 0.03 3.28
C GLY A 74 -14.93 1.32 2.48
N VAL A 75 -16.12 1.46 1.88
CA VAL A 75 -16.52 2.68 1.16
C VAL A 75 -16.59 3.89 2.11
N ILE A 76 -17.13 3.71 3.32
CA ILE A 76 -17.21 4.76 4.34
C ILE A 76 -15.81 5.23 4.75
N ILE A 77 -14.89 4.31 5.03
CA ILE A 77 -13.49 4.64 5.38
C ILE A 77 -12.81 5.37 4.21
N GLY A 78 -12.98 4.88 2.98
CA GLY A 78 -12.42 5.53 1.79
C GLY A 78 -12.95 6.96 1.61
N GLY A 79 -14.26 7.16 1.75
CA GLY A 79 -14.89 8.47 1.72
C GLY A 79 -14.41 9.41 2.84
N TYR A 80 -14.25 8.88 4.05
CA TYR A 80 -13.72 9.62 5.19
C TYR A 80 -12.25 10.06 4.95
N GLY A 81 -11.43 9.20 4.35
CA GLY A 81 -10.07 9.52 3.94
C GLY A 81 -10.02 10.69 2.94
N ILE A 82 -10.88 10.67 1.91
CA ILE A 82 -10.99 11.77 0.94
C ILE A 82 -11.43 13.07 1.62
N TYR A 83 -12.37 12.98 2.56
CA TYR A 83 -12.83 14.13 3.34
C TYR A 83 -11.71 14.77 4.17
N LEU A 84 -10.95 13.96 4.92
CA LEU A 84 -9.81 14.43 5.70
C LEU A 84 -8.72 15.05 4.80
N TYR A 85 -8.45 14.43 3.65
CA TYR A 85 -7.52 14.97 2.67
C TYR A 85 -7.95 16.34 2.15
N ARG A 86 -9.23 16.50 1.80
CA ARG A 86 -9.82 17.78 1.39
C ARG A 86 -9.69 18.83 2.49
N LYS A 87 -9.94 18.47 3.75
CA LYS A 87 -9.80 19.36 4.92
C LYS A 87 -8.35 19.81 5.10
N LYS A 88 -7.38 18.90 5.00
CA LYS A 88 -5.94 19.21 5.08
C LYS A 88 -5.51 20.17 3.97
N GLN A 89 -5.96 19.92 2.74
CA GLN A 89 -5.67 20.82 1.61
C GLN A 89 -6.34 22.20 1.73
N ASN A 90 -7.41 22.36 2.53
CA ASN A 90 -8.03 23.68 2.80
C ASN A 90 -7.17 24.58 3.70
N GLN A 91 -6.21 24.01 4.42
CA GLN A 91 -5.31 24.77 5.29
C GLN A 91 -4.09 25.35 4.55
N CYS A 92 -3.83 24.89 3.32
CA CYS A 92 -2.71 25.36 2.51
C CYS A 92 -3.17 26.46 1.53
N SER A 93 -2.37 27.52 1.40
CA SER A 93 -2.54 28.55 0.37
C SER A 93 -2.06 28.04 -0.99
N ILE A 94 -2.80 27.08 -1.56
CA ILE A 94 -2.57 26.52 -2.89
C ILE A 94 -3.66 27.00 -3.84
N ASP A 95 -3.29 27.23 -5.10
CA ASP A 95 -4.23 27.57 -6.17
C ASP A 95 -5.42 26.57 -6.23
N PRO A 96 -6.67 27.07 -6.25
CA PRO A 96 -7.87 26.24 -6.16
C PRO A 96 -8.06 25.31 -7.37
N LYS A 97 -7.54 25.64 -8.56
CA LYS A 97 -7.60 24.78 -9.74
C LYS A 97 -6.61 23.62 -9.60
N ARG A 98 -5.40 23.87 -9.11
CA ARG A 98 -4.38 22.82 -8.85
C ARG A 98 -4.84 21.84 -7.77
N LYS A 99 -5.52 22.35 -6.75
CA LYS A 99 -6.10 21.55 -5.67
C LYS A 99 -7.10 20.50 -6.15
N LYS A 100 -8.06 20.91 -7.02
CA LYS A 100 -9.04 19.98 -7.61
C LYS A 100 -8.36 18.90 -8.44
N LYS A 101 -7.38 19.26 -9.25
CA LYS A 101 -6.61 18.30 -10.07
C LYS A 101 -5.87 17.29 -9.19
N ASN A 102 -5.23 17.74 -8.10
CA ASN A 102 -4.52 16.85 -7.19
C ASN A 102 -5.47 15.89 -6.45
N LEU A 103 -6.64 16.38 -6.03
CA LEU A 103 -7.64 15.53 -5.39
C LEU A 103 -8.19 14.46 -6.34
N ILE A 104 -8.47 14.83 -7.59
CA ILE A 104 -8.89 13.86 -8.63
C ILE A 104 -7.79 12.84 -8.90
N LEU A 105 -6.53 13.29 -9.04
CA LEU A 105 -5.39 12.42 -9.28
C LEU A 105 -5.20 11.41 -8.15
N MET A 106 -5.29 11.85 -6.89
CA MET A 106 -5.22 10.97 -5.73
C MET A 106 -6.31 9.91 -5.76
N ILE A 107 -7.57 10.29 -6.00
CA ILE A 107 -8.68 9.33 -6.08
C ILE A 107 -8.45 8.31 -7.20
N LEU A 108 -8.05 8.78 -8.39
CA LEU A 108 -7.85 7.94 -9.55
C LEU A 108 -6.72 6.93 -9.33
N ILE A 109 -5.58 7.37 -8.77
CA ILE A 109 -4.47 6.49 -8.42
C ILE A 109 -4.91 5.48 -7.37
N THR A 110 -5.63 5.89 -6.32
CA THR A 110 -6.12 4.97 -5.28
C THR A 110 -7.05 3.90 -5.86
N ILE A 111 -7.96 4.26 -6.76
CA ILE A 111 -8.86 3.29 -7.41
C ILE A 111 -8.07 2.31 -8.29
N ILE A 112 -7.16 2.82 -9.13
CA ILE A 112 -6.36 1.98 -10.04
C ILE A 112 -5.48 1.02 -9.24
N PHE A 113 -4.77 1.50 -8.22
CA PHE A 113 -3.93 0.66 -7.37
C PHE A 113 -4.77 -0.33 -6.56
N GLY A 114 -5.90 0.10 -5.99
CA GLY A 114 -6.79 -0.77 -5.21
C GLY A 114 -7.30 -1.94 -6.05
N ILE A 115 -7.86 -1.66 -7.23
CA ILE A 115 -8.35 -2.69 -8.16
C ILE A 115 -7.19 -3.55 -8.68
N GLY A 116 -6.08 -2.92 -9.07
CA GLY A 116 -4.92 -3.62 -9.62
C GLY A 116 -4.32 -4.61 -8.62
N ILE A 117 -4.15 -4.20 -7.36
CA ILE A 117 -3.66 -5.07 -6.29
C ILE A 117 -4.65 -6.20 -6.01
N PHE A 118 -5.95 -5.89 -5.91
CA PHE A 118 -6.99 -6.89 -5.67
C PHE A 118 -6.98 -8.00 -6.72
N LEU A 119 -7.05 -7.63 -8.02
CA LEU A 119 -7.04 -8.59 -9.12
C LEU A 119 -5.73 -9.38 -9.21
N THR A 120 -4.60 -8.74 -8.91
CA THR A 120 -3.29 -9.42 -8.91
C THR A 120 -3.23 -10.45 -7.79
N LEU A 121 -3.69 -10.11 -6.58
CA LEU A 121 -3.70 -11.02 -5.44
C LEU A 121 -4.66 -12.19 -5.66
N GLU A 122 -5.87 -11.93 -6.18
CA GLU A 122 -6.86 -12.96 -6.49
C GLU A 122 -6.32 -13.96 -7.54
N LYS A 123 -5.70 -13.45 -8.60
CA LYS A 123 -5.13 -14.30 -9.64
C LYS A 123 -3.95 -15.11 -9.13
N TRP A 124 -3.13 -14.52 -8.27
CA TRP A 124 -1.98 -15.21 -7.70
C TRP A 124 -2.41 -16.27 -6.67
N SER A 125 -3.39 -15.98 -5.83
CA SER A 125 -3.93 -16.92 -4.86
C SER A 125 -4.61 -18.10 -5.56
N SER A 126 -5.48 -17.85 -6.54
CA SER A 126 -6.13 -18.91 -7.33
C SER A 126 -5.11 -19.83 -7.99
N TRP A 127 -4.10 -19.27 -8.65
CA TRP A 127 -3.02 -20.07 -9.25
C TRP A 127 -2.28 -20.92 -8.21
N TYR A 128 -1.99 -20.37 -7.03
CA TYR A 128 -1.31 -21.09 -5.96
C TYR A 128 -2.16 -22.26 -5.42
N PHE A 129 -3.46 -22.02 -5.20
CA PHE A 129 -4.39 -23.05 -4.74
C PHE A 129 -4.55 -24.18 -5.75
N ASP A 130 -4.77 -23.85 -7.03
CA ASP A 130 -4.95 -24.85 -8.09
C ASP A 130 -3.71 -25.73 -8.28
N LYS A 131 -2.52 -25.13 -8.17
CA LYS A 131 -1.27 -25.86 -8.43
C LYS A 131 -0.80 -26.72 -7.26
N HIS A 132 -1.03 -26.27 -6.02
CA HIS A 132 -0.42 -26.90 -4.85
C HIS A 132 -1.42 -27.52 -3.87
N ILE A 133 -2.62 -26.94 -3.71
CA ILE A 133 -3.55 -27.32 -2.66
C ILE A 133 -4.60 -28.31 -3.18
N VAL A 134 -5.25 -27.98 -4.30
CA VAL A 134 -6.28 -28.84 -4.92
C VAL A 134 -5.75 -30.26 -5.22
N PRO A 135 -4.59 -30.45 -5.88
CA PRO A 135 -4.09 -31.81 -6.16
C PRO A 135 -3.80 -32.61 -4.90
N ALA A 136 -3.25 -32.00 -3.86
CA ALA A 136 -3.00 -32.65 -2.58
C ALA A 136 -4.32 -33.09 -1.90
N GLN A 137 -5.36 -32.24 -1.93
CA GLN A 137 -6.68 -32.63 -1.41
C GLN A 137 -7.29 -33.79 -2.20
N GLN A 138 -7.17 -33.80 -3.52
CA GLN A 138 -7.70 -34.89 -4.37
C GLN A 138 -7.00 -36.23 -4.11
N GLU A 139 -5.73 -36.23 -3.69
CA GLU A 139 -5.02 -37.44 -3.27
C GLU A 139 -5.51 -37.96 -1.91
N GLU A 140 -5.82 -37.07 -0.97
CA GLU A 140 -6.40 -37.46 0.32
C GLU A 140 -7.83 -38.01 0.20
N TYR A 141 -8.68 -37.42 -0.64
CA TYR A 141 -10.04 -37.91 -0.87
C TYR A 141 -10.11 -39.24 -1.64
N LYS A 142 -9.02 -39.65 -2.32
CA LYS A 142 -8.93 -40.94 -3.01
C LYS A 142 -8.46 -42.08 -2.12
N LYS A 143 -8.02 -41.79 -0.89
CA LYS A 143 -7.74 -42.78 0.16
C LYS A 143 -9.00 -43.13 0.94
#